data_AF-A0A0K9PH48-F1
#
_entry.id   AF-A0A0K9PH48-F1
#
_cell.length_a   1.000
_cell.length_b   1.000
_cell.length_c   1.000
_cell.angle_alpha   90.00
_cell.angle_beta   90.00
_cell.angle_gamma   90.00
#
_symmetry.space_group_name_H-M   'P 1'
#
loop_
_entity.id
_entity.type
_entity.pdbx_description
1 polymer ?
#
loop_
_entity_poly.entity_id
_entity_poly.type
_entity_poly.pdbx_seq_one_letter_code
_entity_poly.pdbx_strand_id
1 'polypeptide(L)'
;MSPEISVRLFEYDRRFGQYGSDFTYYDYNQPLNFPLHLKHSFKVVVADPPYLSEECLQKVSETLSFLSQPEESYMLLLTGDVQRERAAKLLNLRPCGFRPEHSSKLGNEFRLFTNYDPKDRLGGWEPLNSDS
;
A
#
# COMPACT_ATOMS: atom_id res chain seq x y z
N MET A 1 1.02 -21.68 20.02
CA MET A 1 1.74 -20.39 19.96
C MET A 1 1.11 -19.61 18.83
N SER A 2 0.59 -18.41 19.11
CA SER A 2 0.16 -17.49 18.06
C SER A 2 1.40 -17.10 17.24
N PRO A 3 1.32 -17.02 15.90
CA PRO A 3 2.44 -16.54 15.11
C PRO A 3 2.79 -15.12 15.55
N GLU A 4 4.05 -14.90 15.93
CA GLU A 4 4.55 -13.57 16.26
C GLU A 4 4.72 -12.81 14.93
N ILE A 5 3.88 -11.79 14.73
CA ILE A 5 3.92 -10.96 13.52
C ILE A 5 4.83 -9.77 13.80
N SER A 6 5.97 -9.69 13.10
CA SER A 6 6.83 -8.50 13.14
C SER A 6 6.26 -7.43 12.21
N VAL A 7 6.15 -6.20 12.71
CA VAL A 7 5.62 -5.05 11.97
C VAL A 7 6.65 -3.93 12.01
N ARG A 8 6.84 -3.25 10.88
CA ARG A 8 7.66 -2.03 10.79
C ARG A 8 6.84 -0.91 10.18
N LEU A 9 6.78 0.23 10.87
CA LEU A 9 6.11 1.44 10.42
C LEU A 9 7.09 2.34 9.68
N PHE A 10 6.75 2.68 8.44
CA PHE A 10 7.44 3.69 7.64
C PHE A 10 6.61 4.97 7.69
N GLU A 11 7.10 6.02 8.34
CA GLU A 11 6.29 7.24 8.52
C GLU A 11 7.16 8.50 8.60
N TYR A 12 6.62 9.63 8.13
CA TYR A 12 7.30 10.94 8.15
C TYR A 12 7.30 11.55 9.55
N ASP A 13 6.22 11.34 10.29
CA ASP A 13 6.07 11.87 11.63
C ASP A 13 7.01 11.20 12.64
N ARG A 14 8.02 11.95 13.09
CA ARG A 14 9.04 11.48 14.04
C ARG A 14 8.50 11.16 15.43
N ARG A 15 7.26 11.55 15.76
CA ARG A 15 6.59 11.16 17.02
C ARG A 15 6.42 9.64 17.14
N PHE A 16 6.41 8.91 16.02
CA PHE A 16 6.39 7.45 16.01
C PHE A 16 7.75 6.81 16.35
N GLY A 17 8.82 7.60 16.50
CA GLY A 17 10.14 7.12 16.94
C GLY A 17 10.12 6.42 18.31
N GLN A 18 9.06 6.58 19.10
CA GLN A 18 8.83 5.83 20.34
C GLN A 18 8.74 4.31 20.12
N TYR A 19 8.45 3.83 18.90
CA TYR A 19 8.44 2.40 18.56
C TYR A 19 9.82 1.79 18.29
N GLY A 20 10.90 2.57 18.42
CA GLY A 20 12.27 2.05 18.37
C GLY A 20 12.59 1.33 17.06
N SER A 21 12.97 0.05 17.16
CA SER A 21 13.36 -0.77 16.01
C SER A 21 12.23 -1.02 15.01
N ASP A 22 10.97 -0.86 15.44
CA ASP A 22 9.78 -1.10 14.62
C ASP A 22 9.35 0.16 13.85
N PHE A 23 10.12 1.25 13.95
CA PHE A 23 9.91 2.48 13.19
C PHE A 23 11.05 2.72 12.20
N THR A 24 10.73 3.32 11.06
CA THR A 24 11.68 3.82 10.08
C THR A 24 11.16 5.15 9.58
N TYR A 25 11.95 6.21 9.81
CA TYR A 25 11.62 7.52 9.25
C TYR A 25 11.58 7.41 7.73
N TYR A 26 10.48 7.85 7.14
CA TYR A 26 10.20 7.73 5.71
C TYR A 26 9.66 9.05 5.17
N ASP A 27 10.30 9.56 4.12
CA ASP A 27 9.82 10.69 3.34
C ASP A 27 9.55 10.19 1.92
N TYR A 28 8.28 10.17 1.50
CA TYR A 28 7.91 9.70 0.17
C TYR A 28 8.57 10.53 -0.95
N ASN A 29 9.04 11.75 -0.69
CA ASN A 29 9.82 12.54 -1.65
C ASN A 29 11.19 11.95 -1.93
N GLN A 30 11.69 11.10 -1.02
CA GLN A 30 12.94 10.36 -1.14
C GLN A 30 12.64 8.87 -0.94
N PRO A 31 11.92 8.24 -1.89
CA PRO A 31 11.20 6.97 -1.66
C PRO A 31 12.08 5.77 -1.31
N LEU A 32 13.40 5.88 -1.45
CA LEU A 32 14.39 4.83 -1.14
C LEU A 32 15.46 5.30 -0.13
N ASN A 33 15.29 6.46 0.51
CA ASN A 33 16.24 6.98 1.50
C ASN A 33 16.01 6.37 2.89
N PHE A 34 16.20 5.06 2.99
CA PHE A 34 16.16 4.27 4.23
C PHE A 34 17.09 3.05 4.10
N PRO A 35 17.32 2.28 5.17
CA PRO A 35 18.34 1.22 5.15
C PRO A 35 18.13 0.15 4.05
N LEU A 36 19.19 -0.13 3.29
CA LEU A 36 19.16 -1.07 2.16
C LEU A 36 18.84 -2.52 2.56
N HIS A 37 19.09 -2.91 3.80
CA HIS A 37 18.77 -4.26 4.30
C HIS A 37 17.25 -4.54 4.35
N LEU A 38 16.42 -3.49 4.20
CA LEU A 38 14.96 -3.62 4.14
C LEU A 38 14.47 -4.03 2.74
N LYS A 39 15.34 -4.08 1.74
CA LYS A 39 15.00 -4.53 0.39
C LYS A 39 14.48 -5.97 0.41
N HIS A 40 13.30 -6.18 -0.17
CA HIS A 40 12.64 -7.49 -0.27
C HIS A 40 12.53 -8.21 1.09
N SER A 41 12.28 -7.47 2.17
CA SER A 41 12.26 -8.03 3.53
C SER A 41 10.85 -8.26 4.08
N PHE A 42 9.81 -7.85 3.34
CA PHE A 42 8.43 -7.92 3.79
C PHE A 42 7.60 -8.88 2.94
N LYS A 43 6.82 -9.75 3.60
CA LYS A 43 5.82 -10.62 2.98
C LYS A 43 4.47 -9.95 2.80
N VAL A 44 4.19 -8.90 3.57
CA VAL A 44 2.98 -8.10 3.48
C VAL A 44 3.40 -6.64 3.53
N VAL A 45 2.96 -5.85 2.55
CA VAL A 45 3.20 -4.41 2.51
C VAL A 45 1.87 -3.70 2.37
N VAL A 46 1.61 -2.75 3.27
CA VAL A 46 0.38 -1.95 3.30
C VAL A 46 0.76 -0.48 3.15
N ALA A 47 0.08 0.25 2.27
CA ALA A 47 0.29 1.68 2.10
C ALA A 47 -1.03 2.46 1.99
N ASP A 48 -1.03 3.65 2.57
CA ASP A 48 -2.06 4.68 2.47
C ASP A 48 -1.36 6.01 2.12
N PRO A 49 -1.13 6.30 0.82
CA PRO A 49 -0.34 7.46 0.40
C PRO A 49 -1.01 8.78 0.78
N PRO A 50 -0.22 9.83 1.11
CA PRO A 50 -0.78 11.09 1.61
C PRO A 50 -1.57 11.89 0.55
N TYR A 51 -1.38 11.62 -0.74
CA TYR A 51 -1.98 12.41 -1.82
C TYR A 51 -2.48 11.54 -2.99
N LEU A 52 -3.46 12.08 -3.72
CA LEU A 52 -4.01 11.48 -4.94
C LEU A 52 -3.31 11.95 -6.22
N SER A 53 -2.12 12.56 -6.11
CA SER A 53 -1.35 12.98 -7.27
C SER A 53 -0.67 11.79 -7.95
N GLU A 54 -0.40 11.93 -9.24
CA GLU A 54 0.35 10.93 -10.02
C GLU A 54 1.74 10.68 -9.46
N GLU A 55 2.46 11.78 -9.20
CA GLU A 55 3.80 11.76 -8.64
C GLU A 55 3.85 11.04 -7.29
N CYS A 56 2.85 11.27 -6.42
CA CYS A 56 2.80 10.61 -5.12
C CYS A 56 2.72 9.08 -5.28
N LEU A 57 1.80 8.59 -6.12
CA LEU A 57 1.67 7.16 -6.34
C LEU A 57 2.90 6.57 -7.04
N GLN A 58 3.52 7.29 -7.98
CA GLN A 58 4.77 6.85 -8.61
C GLN A 58 5.87 6.61 -7.57
N LYS A 59 6.12 7.59 -6.70
CA LYS A 59 7.15 7.48 -5.65
C LYS A 59 6.82 6.40 -4.62
N VAL A 60 5.57 6.30 -4.19
CA VAL A 60 5.16 5.23 -3.26
C VAL A 60 5.30 3.85 -3.92
N SER A 61 5.02 3.73 -5.23
CA SER A 61 5.21 2.47 -5.94
C SER A 61 6.67 1.99 -5.92
N GLU A 62 7.63 2.92 -6.03
CA GLU A 62 9.06 2.59 -5.90
C GLU A 62 9.38 2.02 -4.51
N THR A 63 8.85 2.64 -3.45
CA THR A 63 8.99 2.14 -2.07
C THR A 63 8.36 0.75 -1.93
N LEU A 64 7.12 0.56 -2.38
CA LEU A 64 6.40 -0.70 -2.28
C LEU A 64 7.12 -1.84 -2.99
N SER A 65 7.59 -1.61 -4.23
CA SER A 65 8.36 -2.59 -4.99
C SER A 65 9.70 -2.90 -4.32
N PHE A 66 10.37 -1.92 -3.72
CA PHE A 66 11.63 -2.14 -3.03
C PHE A 66 11.47 -2.99 -1.77
N LEU A 67 10.42 -2.76 -0.98
CA LEU A 67 10.18 -3.48 0.28
C LEU A 67 9.65 -4.91 0.05
N SER A 68 8.88 -5.10 -1.02
CA SER A 68 8.22 -6.37 -1.33
C SER A 68 9.21 -7.42 -1.85
N GLN A 69 9.10 -8.64 -1.33
CA GLN A 69 9.62 -9.85 -1.98
C GLN A 69 8.90 -10.09 -3.32
N PRO A 70 9.63 -10.11 -4.46
CA PRO A 70 9.05 -10.38 -5.76
C PRO A 70 8.25 -11.69 -5.75
N GLU A 71 7.03 -11.66 -6.31
CA GLU A 71 6.11 -12.81 -6.45
C GLU A 71 5.60 -13.45 -5.13
N GLU A 72 6.23 -13.17 -3.99
CA GLU A 72 5.86 -13.76 -2.70
C GLU A 72 5.11 -12.80 -1.76
N SER A 73 5.17 -11.49 -2.04
CA SER A 73 4.54 -10.48 -1.16
C SER A 73 3.08 -10.25 -1.48
N TYR A 74 2.30 -10.01 -0.44
CA TYR A 74 0.96 -9.48 -0.52
C TYR A 74 1.00 -7.95 -0.37
N MET A 75 0.54 -7.24 -1.39
CA MET A 75 0.43 -5.78 -1.37
C MET A 75 -1.02 -5.36 -1.14
N LEU A 76 -1.19 -4.33 -0.31
CA LEU A 76 -2.45 -3.67 -0.02
C LEU A 76 -2.24 -2.17 -0.15
N LEU A 77 -2.85 -1.55 -1.15
CA LEU A 77 -2.79 -0.11 -1.39
C LEU A 77 -4.17 0.49 -1.16
N LEU A 78 -4.29 1.31 -0.13
CA LEU A 78 -5.45 2.14 0.12
C LEU A 78 -5.25 3.49 -0.57
N THR A 79 -6.11 3.85 -1.52
CA THR A 79 -6.04 5.15 -2.20
C THR A 79 -7.38 5.49 -2.88
N GLY A 80 -7.47 6.65 -3.52
CA GLY A 80 -8.65 7.06 -4.28
C GLY A 80 -8.84 6.23 -5.55
N ASP A 81 -10.10 5.95 -5.91
CA ASP A 81 -10.45 5.17 -7.11
C ASP A 81 -9.91 5.81 -8.41
N VAL A 82 -9.67 7.12 -8.39
CA VAL A 82 -9.02 7.88 -9.49
C VAL A 82 -7.66 7.30 -9.87
N GLN A 83 -7.01 6.57 -8.97
CA GLN A 83 -5.69 5.96 -9.18
C GLN A 83 -5.77 4.53 -9.74
N ARG A 84 -6.96 3.98 -10.00
CA ARG A 84 -7.18 2.58 -10.41
C ARG A 84 -6.25 2.12 -11.54
N GLU A 85 -6.22 2.86 -12.65
CA GLU A 85 -5.40 2.51 -13.81
C GLU A 85 -3.89 2.54 -13.49
N ARG A 86 -3.46 3.49 -12.66
CA ARG A 86 -2.05 3.64 -12.28
C ARG A 86 -1.62 2.56 -11.30
N ALA A 87 -2.46 2.21 -10.33
CA ALA A 87 -2.21 1.10 -9.42
C ALA A 87 -2.07 -0.23 -10.19
N ALA A 88 -2.90 -0.44 -11.22
CA ALA A 88 -2.76 -1.57 -12.12
C ALA A 88 -1.46 -1.53 -12.95
N LYS A 89 -1.12 -0.38 -13.55
CA LYS A 89 0.06 -0.23 -14.40
C LYS A 89 1.38 -0.34 -13.64
N LEU A 90 1.48 0.28 -12.46
CA LEU A 90 2.73 0.39 -11.71
C LEU A 90 3.02 -0.84 -10.85
N LEU A 91 1.97 -1.45 -10.28
CA LEU A 91 2.10 -2.45 -9.23
C LEU A 91 1.29 -3.72 -9.51
N ASN A 92 0.61 -3.80 -10.66
CA ASN A 92 -0.28 -4.92 -11.02
C ASN A 92 -1.37 -5.16 -9.95
N LEU A 93 -1.87 -4.09 -9.34
CA LEU A 93 -2.91 -4.18 -8.31
C LEU A 93 -4.31 -4.09 -8.93
N ARG A 94 -5.27 -4.76 -8.28
CA ARG A 94 -6.69 -4.72 -8.64
C ARG A 94 -7.53 -4.32 -7.45
N PRO A 95 -8.59 -3.52 -7.64
CA PRO A 95 -9.48 -3.13 -6.56
C PRO A 95 -10.24 -4.36 -6.05
N CYS A 96 -10.52 -4.37 -4.75
CA CYS A 96 -11.35 -5.38 -4.10
C CYS A 96 -12.68 -4.80 -3.61
N GLY A 97 -13.61 -5.69 -3.25
CA GLY A 97 -14.94 -5.32 -2.77
C GLY A 97 -14.96 -4.54 -1.45
N PHE A 98 -13.86 -4.50 -0.69
CA PHE A 98 -13.76 -3.71 0.53
C PHE A 98 -13.94 -2.20 0.25
N ARG A 99 -14.73 -1.54 1.10
CA ARG A 99 -15.05 -0.11 1.00
C ARG A 99 -14.54 0.61 2.25
N PRO A 100 -13.41 1.32 2.18
CA PRO A 100 -12.87 2.07 3.31
C PRO A 100 -13.79 3.24 3.66
N GLU A 101 -14.19 3.34 4.92
CA GLU A 101 -14.98 4.45 5.45
C GLU A 101 -14.09 5.48 6.14
N HIS A 102 -14.41 6.75 5.94
CA HIS A 102 -13.73 7.86 6.61
C HIS A 102 -14.73 8.57 7.53
N SER A 103 -14.26 9.01 8.70
CA SER A 103 -15.09 9.76 9.67
C SER A 103 -15.57 11.11 9.13
N SER A 104 -14.90 11.64 8.11
CA SER A 104 -15.27 12.87 7.38
C SER A 104 -15.68 12.56 5.94
N LYS A 105 -16.59 13.35 5.38
CA LYS A 105 -16.92 13.29 3.95
C LYS A 105 -15.70 13.71 3.11
N LEU A 106 -15.05 12.76 2.47
CA LEU A 106 -14.07 13.03 1.42
C LEU A 106 -14.79 13.22 0.08
N GLY A 107 -14.25 14.09 -0.77
CA GLY A 107 -14.78 14.32 -2.11
C GLY A 107 -14.49 13.19 -3.11
N ASN A 108 -13.54 12.31 -2.79
CA ASN A 108 -13.14 11.19 -3.63
C ASN A 108 -13.57 9.87 -2.99
N GLU A 109 -13.96 8.93 -3.84
CA GLU A 109 -14.21 7.56 -3.43
C GLU A 109 -12.89 6.82 -3.24
N PHE A 110 -12.73 6.14 -2.10
CA PHE A 110 -11.54 5.34 -1.80
C PHE A 110 -11.79 3.85 -2.04
N ARG A 111 -10.73 3.15 -2.38
CA ARG A 111 -10.69 1.72 -2.68
C ARG A 111 -9.44 1.09 -2.07
N LEU A 112 -9.53 -0.19 -1.80
CA LEU A 112 -8.39 -1.03 -1.47
C LEU A 112 -7.99 -1.84 -2.69
N PHE A 113 -6.73 -1.76 -3.08
CA PHE A 113 -6.15 -2.49 -4.22
C PHE A 113 -5.17 -3.55 -3.72
N THR A 114 -5.18 -4.73 -4.33
CA THR A 114 -4.31 -5.85 -3.94
C THR A 114 -3.69 -6.55 -5.14
N ASN A 115 -2.53 -7.20 -4.94
CA ASN A 115 -1.88 -8.07 -5.94
C ASN A 115 -2.30 -9.55 -5.81
N TYR A 116 -3.24 -9.86 -4.92
CA TYR A 116 -3.83 -11.19 -4.70
C TYR A 116 -5.33 -11.05 -4.58
N ASP A 117 -6.09 -12.05 -5.03
CA ASP A 117 -7.54 -12.07 -4.83
C ASP A 117 -7.84 -12.41 -3.35
N PRO A 118 -8.40 -11.46 -2.57
CA PRO A 118 -8.67 -11.68 -1.16
C PRO A 118 -9.93 -12.51 -0.91
N LYS A 119 -10.71 -12.82 -1.95
CA LYS A 119 -11.99 -13.55 -1.87
C LYS A 119 -12.88 -12.99 -0.75
N ASP A 120 -13.57 -13.85 -0.02
CA ASP A 120 -14.53 -13.48 1.02
C ASP A 120 -13.96 -12.61 2.16
N ARG A 121 -12.62 -12.49 2.30
CA ARG A 121 -12.00 -11.66 3.34
C ARG A 121 -12.13 -10.16 3.07
N LEU A 122 -12.06 -9.74 1.80
CA LEU A 122 -12.15 -8.34 1.39
C LEU A 122 -13.08 -8.16 0.18
N GLY A 123 -14.07 -9.06 0.02
CA GLY A 123 -15.08 -8.99 -1.04
C GLY A 123 -14.58 -9.38 -2.44
N GLY A 124 -13.45 -10.08 -2.55
CA GLY A 124 -12.83 -10.51 -3.79
C GLY A 124 -12.32 -9.37 -4.64
N TRP A 125 -11.64 -9.68 -5.76
CA TRP A 125 -11.41 -8.67 -6.79
C TRP A 125 -12.72 -8.23 -7.43
N GLU A 126 -12.84 -6.92 -7.65
CA GLU A 126 -13.92 -6.39 -8.45
C GLU A 126 -13.86 -6.97 -9.87
N PRO A 127 -15.02 -7.20 -10.51
CA PRO A 127 -15.05 -7.56 -11.92
C PRO A 127 -14.25 -6.53 -12.73
N LEU A 128 -13.43 -7.01 -13.66
CA LEU A 128 -12.92 -6.15 -14.71
C LEU A 128 -14.14 -5.65 -15.47
N ASN A 129 -14.35 -4.34 -15.52
CA ASN A 129 -15.39 -3.79 -16.38
C ASN A 129 -15.10 -4.33 -17.79
N SER A 130 -16.03 -5.14 -18.31
CA SER A 130 -16.03 -5.49 -19.72
C SER A 130 -16.31 -4.21 -20.46
N ASP A 131 -15.27 -3.55 -20.97
CA ASP A 131 -15.43 -2.46 -21.91
C ASP A 131 -16.27 -2.99 -23.08
N SER A 132 -17.49 -2.47 -23.19
CA SER A 132 -18.39 -2.60 -24.34
C SER A 132 -17.98 -1.64 -25.43
#